data_AF-A0A517XWP2-F1
#
_entry.id   AF-A0A517XWP2-F1
#
_cell.length_a   1.000
_cell.length_b   1.000
_cell.length_c   1.000
_cell.angle_alpha   90.00
_cell.angle_beta   90.00
_cell.angle_gamma   90.00
#
_symmetry.space_group_name_H-M   'P 1'
#
loop_
_entity.id
_entity.type
_entity.pdbx_description
1 polymer ?
#
loop_
_entity_poly.entity_id
_entity_poly.type
_entity_poly.pdbx_seq_one_letter_code
_entity_poly.pdbx_strand_id
1 'polypeptide(L)'
;MDARLDALLAALTRVDAPFDVRHLPEPGALPSPWETWTLIGLARHRGRQFWVADLVRTRLRGAPTDLAAAGALGHPEAVPQLGPVPGMPEWEYYFHGRGCRVTHKVDGESIDVDFYGETAEYFDTYFYKNYLESLRRPEPPEERLLALHPSPRTISLAIASLLAAGGLTPFEGRDSHPYRLADGVIDALDAIDAFCAAWEDPSRRPRLAALIGDWPAAEETAPRAERCRELWRQRVRRDLKVPFVGADALQALADLNSPDLDRHLEDALREPPSGIVSAALAVIGKADDPKWCDRVYALFSRVDPSGPLPQPHIWMTSLKYLLRHGYRKAEMTTALAKAGRTEVGEAVLVALEHAPELALPLIRRGLISEVPIDRTEVAAILTLVGKPWSLQELLGALKASDDQERTADARAALLETGDPEAERAVLEWEEMNPHENETGSYLEIGGRCLGPFYSMGEHVLRNRGEYVRYEMGKLHDRVMKLRNVVPPEPPAPSPWWKFWAG
;
A
#
# COMPACT_ATOMS: atom_id res chain seq x y z
N MET A 1 -12.55 18.15 23.13
CA MET A 1 -12.71 16.68 23.18
C MET A 1 -14.19 16.37 23.38
N ASP A 2 -14.74 15.39 22.67
CA ASP A 2 -16.13 14.91 22.85
C ASP A 2 -16.26 14.22 24.22
N ALA A 3 -17.37 14.43 24.92
CA ALA A 3 -17.68 13.84 26.22
C ALA A 3 -17.60 12.30 26.23
N ARG A 4 -17.86 11.65 25.09
CA ARG A 4 -17.69 10.18 24.98
C ARG A 4 -16.22 9.78 25.14
N LEU A 5 -15.29 10.56 24.57
CA LEU A 5 -13.87 10.28 24.68
C LEU A 5 -13.37 10.55 26.11
N ASP A 6 -13.81 11.64 26.75
CA ASP A 6 -13.52 11.90 28.18
C ASP A 6 -13.98 10.72 29.06
N ALA A 7 -15.18 10.19 28.79
CA ALA A 7 -15.72 9.03 29.49
C ALA A 7 -14.91 7.74 29.24
N LEU A 8 -14.37 7.54 28.03
CA LEU A 8 -13.49 6.42 27.73
C LEU A 8 -12.17 6.52 28.51
N LEU A 9 -11.53 7.69 28.51
CA LEU A 9 -10.28 7.91 29.24
C LEU A 9 -10.50 7.71 30.75
N ALA A 10 -11.61 8.19 31.30
CA ALA A 10 -12.01 7.92 32.68
C ALA A 10 -12.32 6.43 32.94
N ALA A 11 -12.79 5.68 31.94
CA ALA A 11 -13.01 4.24 32.07
C ALA A 11 -11.68 3.47 32.17
N LEU A 12 -10.67 3.85 31.38
CA LEU A 12 -9.35 3.22 31.33
C LEU A 12 -8.58 3.31 32.66
N THR A 13 -8.85 4.32 33.50
CA THR A 13 -8.23 4.42 34.83
C THR A 13 -8.78 3.41 35.85
N ARG A 14 -9.85 2.67 35.51
CA ARG A 14 -10.59 1.79 36.43
C ARG A 14 -10.32 0.29 36.21
N VAL A 15 -9.19 -0.06 35.59
CA VAL A 15 -8.80 -1.43 35.24
C VAL A 15 -8.88 -2.42 36.42
N ASP A 16 -8.56 -1.95 37.63
CA ASP A 16 -8.59 -2.76 38.86
C ASP A 16 -9.78 -2.47 39.78
N ALA A 17 -10.61 -1.47 39.48
CA ALA A 17 -11.74 -1.09 40.34
C ALA A 17 -12.84 -2.17 40.34
N PRO A 18 -13.50 -2.46 41.48
CA PRO A 18 -14.55 -3.49 41.56
C PRO A 18 -15.57 -3.43 40.42
N PHE A 19 -15.88 -4.59 39.83
CA PHE A 19 -16.79 -4.68 38.69
C PHE A 19 -18.25 -4.68 39.14
N ASP A 20 -19.00 -3.65 38.78
CA ASP A 20 -20.46 -3.63 38.95
C ASP A 20 -21.13 -3.55 37.57
N VAL A 21 -21.76 -4.66 37.19
CA VAL A 21 -22.48 -4.82 35.91
C VAL A 21 -23.58 -3.77 35.69
N ARG A 22 -24.11 -3.17 36.77
CA ARG A 22 -25.16 -2.14 36.71
C ARG A 22 -24.65 -0.78 36.24
N HIS A 23 -23.33 -0.55 36.30
CA HIS A 23 -22.69 0.72 35.95
C HIS A 23 -21.89 0.64 34.64
N LEU A 24 -22.16 -0.38 33.81
CA LEU A 24 -21.50 -0.54 32.52
C LEU A 24 -22.08 0.41 31.47
N PRO A 25 -21.24 0.93 30.55
CA PRO A 25 -21.66 1.90 29.54
C PRO A 25 -22.60 1.26 28.52
N GLU A 26 -23.77 1.87 28.29
CA GLU A 26 -24.65 1.41 27.22
C GLU A 26 -23.99 1.61 25.82
N PRO A 27 -24.34 0.78 24.82
CA PRO A 27 -23.88 0.97 23.45
C PRO A 27 -24.08 2.42 22.95
N GLY A 28 -22.99 3.06 22.54
CA GLY A 28 -22.97 4.45 22.08
C GLY A 28 -22.68 5.51 23.16
N ALA A 29 -22.59 5.13 24.44
CA ALA A 29 -22.18 6.03 25.52
C ALA A 29 -20.67 6.34 25.50
N LEU A 30 -19.88 5.45 24.88
CA LEU A 30 -18.45 5.60 24.62
C LEU A 30 -18.19 5.65 23.10
N PRO A 31 -16.96 5.94 22.63
CA PRO A 31 -16.58 5.72 21.25
C PRO A 31 -16.86 4.27 20.84
N SER A 32 -17.07 4.04 19.55
CA SER A 32 -17.33 2.67 19.07
C SER A 32 -16.11 1.78 19.34
N PRO A 33 -16.27 0.44 19.44
CA PRO A 33 -15.14 -0.46 19.64
C PRO A 33 -14.01 -0.27 18.61
N TRP A 34 -14.38 -0.02 17.34
CA TRP A 34 -13.47 0.31 16.24
C TRP A 34 -12.65 1.58 16.52
N GLU A 35 -13.29 2.64 17.03
CA GLU A 35 -12.63 3.89 17.43
C GLU A 35 -11.71 3.68 18.64
N THR A 36 -12.23 3.05 19.69
CA THR A 36 -11.52 2.81 20.94
C THR A 36 -10.23 2.02 20.72
N TRP A 37 -10.31 0.89 20.02
CA TRP A 37 -9.14 0.06 19.75
C TRP A 37 -8.16 0.71 18.78
N THR A 38 -8.64 1.53 17.84
CA THR A 38 -7.77 2.33 16.97
C THR A 38 -6.98 3.35 17.80
N LEU A 39 -7.61 4.03 18.76
CA LEU A 39 -6.93 4.98 19.65
C LEU A 39 -5.88 4.28 20.52
N ILE A 40 -6.22 3.13 21.12
CA ILE A 40 -5.29 2.31 21.91
C ILE A 40 -4.10 1.87 21.04
N GLY A 41 -4.35 1.39 19.82
CA GLY A 41 -3.30 0.98 18.89
C GLY A 41 -2.37 2.13 18.51
N LEU A 42 -2.91 3.33 18.22
CA LEU A 42 -2.12 4.53 17.96
C LEU A 42 -1.30 4.96 19.19
N ALA A 43 -1.87 4.88 20.39
CA ALA A 43 -1.18 5.17 21.64
C ALA A 43 0.06 4.27 21.84
N ARG A 44 -0.09 2.96 21.60
CA ARG A 44 1.03 2.01 21.61
C ARG A 44 2.04 2.29 20.50
N HIS A 45 1.55 2.55 19.28
CA HIS A 45 2.40 2.83 18.14
C HIS A 45 3.22 4.11 18.31
N ARG A 46 2.74 5.11 19.06
CA ARG A 46 3.53 6.30 19.44
C ARG A 46 4.86 5.89 20.07
N GLY A 47 4.86 4.97 21.03
CA GLY A 47 6.09 4.48 21.67
C GLY A 47 7.07 3.89 20.65
N ARG A 48 6.55 3.16 19.65
CA ARG A 48 7.33 2.60 18.55
C ARG A 48 7.92 3.69 17.65
N GLN A 49 7.16 4.74 17.32
CA GLN A 49 7.70 5.88 16.55
C GLN A 49 8.84 6.60 17.27
N PHE A 50 8.71 6.80 18.59
CA PHE A 50 9.78 7.38 19.41
C PHE A 50 11.01 6.49 19.49
N TRP A 51 10.83 5.17 19.54
CA TRP A 51 11.94 4.23 19.47
C TRP A 51 12.69 4.32 18.13
N VAL A 52 12.00 4.45 16.99
CA VAL A 52 12.65 4.72 15.70
C VAL A 52 13.40 6.04 15.72
N ALA A 53 12.80 7.10 16.28
CA ALA A 53 13.46 8.39 16.43
C ALA A 53 14.75 8.29 17.26
N ASP A 54 14.74 7.47 18.32
CA ASP A 54 15.93 7.18 19.12
C ASP A 54 17.00 6.42 18.32
N LEU A 55 16.62 5.38 17.56
CA LEU A 55 17.56 4.67 16.67
C LEU A 55 18.22 5.61 15.67
N VAL A 56 17.44 6.51 15.06
CA VAL A 56 17.96 7.50 14.11
C VAL A 56 19.05 8.35 14.78
N ARG A 57 18.80 8.86 15.99
CA ARG A 57 19.74 9.69 16.75
C ARG A 57 20.97 8.91 17.22
N THR A 58 20.76 7.74 17.83
CA THR A 58 21.78 7.05 18.61
C THR A 58 22.57 6.01 17.82
N ARG A 59 21.97 5.42 16.77
CA ARG A 59 22.60 4.35 15.98
C ARG A 59 22.89 4.74 14.54
N LEU A 60 22.02 5.55 13.92
CA LEU A 60 22.11 5.88 12.50
C LEU A 60 22.72 7.25 12.23
N ARG A 61 23.20 7.96 13.26
CA ARG A 61 23.84 9.29 13.16
C ARG A 61 22.99 10.33 12.41
N GLY A 62 21.69 10.12 12.33
CA GLY A 62 20.73 11.05 11.74
C GLY A 62 20.18 12.00 12.79
N ALA A 63 19.60 13.10 12.34
CA ALA A 63 18.91 14.05 13.20
C ALA A 63 17.45 14.15 12.73
N PRO A 64 16.45 13.78 13.56
CA PRO A 64 15.04 13.94 13.20
C PRO A 64 14.65 15.38 12.80
N THR A 65 15.35 16.39 13.34
CA THR A 65 15.23 17.80 12.95
C THR A 65 15.56 18.01 11.47
N ASP A 66 16.68 17.44 11.03
CA ASP A 66 17.20 17.60 9.69
C ASP A 66 16.32 16.84 8.70
N LEU A 67 15.86 15.63 9.07
CA LEU A 67 14.89 14.85 8.30
C LEU A 67 13.57 15.60 8.14
N ALA A 68 13.04 16.19 9.22
CA ALA A 68 11.79 16.94 9.16
C ALA A 68 11.90 18.21 8.30
N ALA A 69 13.02 18.93 8.38
CA ALA A 69 13.23 20.20 7.70
C ALA A 69 13.61 20.03 6.22
N ALA A 70 14.51 19.09 5.94
CA ALA A 70 15.14 18.93 4.63
C ALA A 70 14.70 17.65 3.90
N GLY A 71 13.84 16.82 4.50
CA GLY A 71 13.37 15.58 3.89
C GLY A 71 14.53 14.63 3.60
N ALA A 72 14.62 14.19 2.34
CA ALA A 72 15.63 13.22 1.91
C ALA A 72 17.06 13.75 2.09
N LEU A 73 17.18 15.06 2.29
CA LEU A 73 18.43 15.80 2.36
C LEU A 73 18.92 15.95 3.79
N GLY A 74 18.03 15.68 4.75
CA GLY A 74 18.41 15.49 6.14
C GLY A 74 19.03 14.14 6.43
N HIS A 75 19.14 13.25 5.42
CA HIS A 75 19.71 11.93 5.59
C HIS A 75 21.21 12.02 5.96
N PRO A 76 21.71 11.16 6.85
CA PRO A 76 23.12 11.18 7.26
C PRO A 76 24.06 10.67 6.14
N GLU A 77 24.96 11.52 5.64
CA GLU A 77 25.87 11.22 4.50
C GLU A 77 26.77 9.99 4.70
N ALA A 78 27.26 9.79 5.94
CA ALA A 78 28.20 8.71 6.26
C ALA A 78 27.51 7.36 6.49
N VAL A 79 26.19 7.30 6.34
CA VAL A 79 25.37 6.12 6.62
C VAL A 79 24.60 5.77 5.35
N PRO A 80 24.71 4.52 4.84
CA PRO A 80 23.98 4.11 3.66
C PRO A 80 22.47 4.36 3.81
N GLN A 81 21.75 4.56 2.71
CA GLN A 81 20.30 4.77 2.75
C GLN A 81 19.54 3.56 3.32
N LEU A 82 20.05 2.34 3.08
CA LEU A 82 19.51 1.06 3.53
C LEU A 82 20.62 0.24 4.18
N GLY A 83 20.33 -0.43 5.29
CA GLY A 83 21.28 -1.37 5.89
C GLY A 83 20.85 -1.94 7.23
N PRO A 84 21.64 -2.84 7.83
CA PRO A 84 21.37 -3.33 9.19
C PRO A 84 21.49 -2.19 10.21
N VAL A 85 20.62 -2.18 11.22
CA VAL A 85 20.74 -1.23 12.33
C VAL A 85 22.00 -1.57 13.15
N PRO A 86 22.94 -0.62 13.35
CA PRO A 86 24.15 -0.88 14.11
C PRO A 86 23.88 -1.38 15.52
N GLY A 87 24.41 -2.57 15.86
CA GLY A 87 24.22 -3.23 17.14
C GLY A 87 22.86 -3.93 17.32
N MET A 88 22.03 -3.97 16.28
CA MET A 88 20.74 -4.68 16.23
C MET A 88 20.59 -5.35 14.85
N PRO A 89 21.42 -6.36 14.53
CA PRO A 89 21.52 -6.93 13.18
C PRO A 89 20.23 -7.58 12.66
N GLU A 90 19.32 -7.94 13.57
CA GLU A 90 17.98 -8.44 13.30
C GLU A 90 17.03 -7.37 12.73
N TRP A 91 17.40 -6.08 12.83
CA TRP A 91 16.67 -4.96 12.24
C TRP A 91 17.42 -4.41 11.02
N GLU A 92 16.65 -4.02 10.01
CA GLU A 92 17.12 -3.26 8.85
C GLU A 92 16.46 -1.88 8.89
N TYR A 93 17.19 -0.83 8.54
CA TYR A 93 16.64 0.52 8.37
C TYR A 93 16.67 0.91 6.91
N TYR A 94 15.71 1.75 6.51
CA TYR A 94 15.64 2.43 5.22
C TYR A 94 15.26 3.88 5.43
N PHE A 95 16.17 4.81 5.12
CA PHE A 95 15.85 6.22 5.07
C PHE A 95 15.10 6.54 3.76
N HIS A 96 13.98 7.23 3.89
CA HIS A 96 13.17 7.69 2.77
C HIS A 96 12.67 9.09 3.09
N GLY A 97 12.17 9.81 2.08
CA GLY A 97 11.44 11.08 2.27
C GLY A 97 11.96 11.89 3.45
N ARG A 98 11.09 12.17 4.42
CA ARG A 98 11.43 12.83 5.69
C ARG A 98 11.48 11.87 6.87
N GLY A 99 11.71 10.59 6.61
CA GLY A 99 11.43 9.51 7.53
C GLY A 99 12.47 8.41 7.56
N CYS A 100 12.19 7.42 8.40
CA CYS A 100 12.99 6.21 8.52
C CYS A 100 12.04 5.05 8.78
N ARG A 101 12.13 4.02 7.94
CA ARG A 101 11.47 2.74 8.15
C ARG A 101 12.46 1.78 8.78
N VAL A 102 12.04 1.05 9.81
CA VAL A 102 12.79 -0.09 10.33
C VAL A 102 11.96 -1.36 10.21
N THR A 103 12.59 -2.42 9.74
CA THR A 103 11.95 -3.72 9.52
C THR A 103 12.74 -4.82 10.21
N HIS A 104 12.07 -5.61 11.04
CA HIS A 104 12.67 -6.77 11.67
C HIS A 104 12.75 -7.92 10.67
N LYS A 105 13.95 -8.44 10.43
CA LYS A 105 14.23 -9.41 9.36
C LYS A 105 13.58 -10.77 9.58
N VAL A 106 13.27 -11.12 10.84
CA VAL A 106 12.77 -12.46 11.17
C VAL A 106 11.25 -12.52 11.13
N ASP A 107 10.56 -11.65 11.89
CA ASP A 107 9.09 -11.64 11.93
C ASP A 107 8.45 -10.65 10.95
N GLY A 108 9.24 -9.82 10.28
CA GLY A 108 8.74 -8.87 9.28
C GLY A 108 8.07 -7.62 9.86
N GLU A 109 8.04 -7.42 11.18
CA GLU A 109 7.49 -6.20 11.79
C GLU A 109 8.15 -4.97 11.17
N SER A 110 7.33 -4.03 10.67
CA SER A 110 7.81 -2.84 9.97
C SER A 110 7.22 -1.59 10.59
N ILE A 111 8.06 -0.75 11.18
CA ILE A 111 7.68 0.53 11.77
C ILE A 111 8.21 1.64 10.87
N ASP A 112 7.30 2.45 10.34
CA ASP A 112 7.62 3.51 9.40
C ASP A 112 7.20 4.87 9.97
N VAL A 113 8.13 5.83 9.97
CA VAL A 113 7.99 7.11 10.67
C VAL A 113 8.46 8.24 9.79
N ASP A 114 7.58 9.19 9.52
CA ASP A 114 7.94 10.51 9.00
C ASP A 114 8.10 11.50 10.16
N PHE A 115 9.12 12.35 10.08
CA PHE A 115 9.38 13.37 11.10
C PHE A 115 8.74 14.71 10.70
N TYR A 116 8.04 15.33 11.66
CA TYR A 116 7.40 16.63 11.48
C TYR A 116 7.70 17.55 12.66
N GLY A 117 8.11 18.79 12.37
CA GLY A 117 8.43 19.78 13.40
C GLY A 117 9.41 19.25 14.46
N GLU A 118 10.44 18.51 14.03
CA GLU A 118 11.48 17.88 14.88
C GLU A 118 11.04 16.66 15.69
N THR A 119 9.78 16.24 15.58
CA THR A 119 9.18 15.18 16.40
C THR A 119 8.77 13.95 15.59
N ALA A 120 8.60 12.83 16.30
CA ALA A 120 8.02 11.59 15.79
C ALA A 120 6.58 11.40 16.29
N GLU A 121 5.90 12.48 16.67
CA GLU A 121 4.57 12.41 17.28
C GLU A 121 3.43 12.22 16.28
N TYR A 122 3.72 12.50 15.01
CA TYR A 122 2.74 12.54 13.95
C TYR A 122 2.67 11.19 13.24
N PHE A 123 1.45 10.68 13.12
CA PHE A 123 1.12 9.46 12.42
C PHE A 123 0.78 9.75 10.97
N ASP A 124 1.27 8.86 10.12
CA ASP A 124 0.75 8.66 8.79
C ASP A 124 -0.17 7.43 8.77
N THR A 125 -1.37 7.59 8.24
CA THR A 125 -2.38 6.52 8.21
C THR A 125 -1.95 5.35 7.32
N TYR A 126 -1.25 5.61 6.23
CA TYR A 126 -0.71 4.58 5.34
C TYR A 126 0.40 3.81 6.05
N PHE A 127 1.33 4.49 6.73
CA PHE A 127 2.39 3.83 7.50
C PHE A 127 1.84 2.99 8.66
N TYR A 128 0.85 3.50 9.38
CA TYR A 128 0.23 2.74 10.46
C TYR A 128 -0.52 1.50 9.95
N LYS A 129 -1.18 1.58 8.79
CA LYS A 129 -1.78 0.40 8.14
C LYS A 129 -0.73 -0.63 7.74
N ASN A 130 0.37 -0.20 7.11
CA ASN A 130 1.47 -1.09 6.73
C ASN A 130 2.10 -1.76 7.94
N TYR A 131 2.24 -1.04 9.06
CA TYR A 131 2.67 -1.62 10.33
C TYR A 131 1.76 -2.78 10.74
N LEU A 132 0.44 -2.56 10.79
CA LEU A 132 -0.51 -3.59 11.16
C LEU A 132 -0.52 -4.79 10.20
N GLU A 133 -0.34 -4.55 8.90
CA GLU A 133 -0.21 -5.61 7.88
C GLU A 133 1.09 -6.41 8.01
N SER A 134 2.14 -5.79 8.54
CA SER A 134 3.45 -6.43 8.74
C SER A 134 3.48 -7.41 9.92
N LEU A 135 2.52 -7.30 10.86
CA LEU A 135 2.49 -8.11 12.08
C LEU A 135 2.16 -9.58 11.78
N ARG A 136 3.19 -10.44 11.81
CA ARG A 136 2.98 -11.91 11.72
C ARG A 136 2.45 -12.52 13.01
N ARG A 137 2.71 -11.87 14.15
CA ARG A 137 2.28 -12.28 15.50
C ARG A 137 1.86 -11.05 16.29
N PRO A 138 0.68 -10.48 16.00
CA PRO A 138 0.18 -9.34 16.74
C PRO A 138 0.07 -9.67 18.24
N GLU A 139 0.36 -8.68 19.09
CA GLU A 139 0.11 -8.78 20.53
C GLU A 139 -1.41 -8.67 20.82
N PRO A 140 -1.90 -9.06 22.00
CA PRO A 140 -3.34 -9.12 22.27
C PRO A 140 -4.15 -7.84 21.98
N PRO A 141 -3.64 -6.61 22.21
CA PRO A 141 -4.32 -5.39 21.78
C PRO A 141 -4.42 -5.27 20.25
N GLU A 142 -3.33 -5.50 19.53
CA GLU A 142 -3.26 -5.47 18.07
C GLU A 142 -4.10 -6.60 17.44
N GLU A 143 -4.13 -7.80 18.04
CA GLU A 143 -5.04 -8.90 17.67
C GLU A 143 -6.50 -8.45 17.73
N ARG A 144 -6.87 -7.76 18.81
CA ARG A 144 -8.24 -7.27 18.97
C ARG A 144 -8.58 -6.18 17.97
N LEU A 145 -7.65 -5.25 17.72
CA LEU A 145 -7.79 -4.21 16.70
C LEU A 145 -8.00 -4.84 15.30
N LEU A 146 -7.16 -5.81 14.92
CA LEU A 146 -7.25 -6.51 13.64
C LEU A 146 -8.53 -7.36 13.52
N ALA A 147 -9.03 -7.92 14.63
CA ALA A 147 -10.31 -8.62 14.63
C ALA A 147 -11.50 -7.68 14.35
N LEU A 148 -11.42 -6.42 14.77
CA LEU A 148 -12.42 -5.39 14.47
C LEU A 148 -12.22 -4.77 13.08
N HIS A 149 -10.98 -4.70 12.60
CA HIS A 149 -10.60 -4.20 11.28
C HIS A 149 -9.92 -5.29 10.42
N PRO A 150 -10.63 -6.36 10.01
CA PRO A 150 -10.06 -7.40 9.16
C PRO A 150 -9.41 -6.87 7.88
N SER A 151 -9.92 -5.75 7.35
CA SER A 151 -9.22 -4.93 6.38
C SER A 151 -8.67 -3.66 7.06
N PRO A 152 -7.33 -3.50 7.15
CA PRO A 152 -6.69 -2.31 7.73
C PRO A 152 -7.15 -0.99 7.10
N ARG A 153 -7.61 -1.03 5.85
CA ARG A 153 -8.25 0.10 5.17
C ARG A 153 -9.33 0.79 6.01
N THR A 154 -10.13 0.03 6.76
CA THR A 154 -11.27 0.53 7.54
C THR A 154 -10.87 1.34 8.77
N ILE A 155 -9.60 1.29 9.18
CA ILE A 155 -9.05 2.10 10.28
C ILE A 155 -9.12 3.60 9.94
N SER A 156 -9.07 3.98 8.66
CA SER A 156 -9.29 5.37 8.23
C SER A 156 -10.60 5.96 8.74
N LEU A 157 -11.68 5.15 8.81
CA LEU A 157 -12.98 5.60 9.30
C LEU A 157 -12.94 5.91 10.80
N ALA A 158 -12.27 5.04 11.57
CA ALA A 158 -12.05 5.23 12.99
C ALA A 158 -11.21 6.49 13.24
N ILE A 159 -10.07 6.64 12.55
CA ILE A 159 -9.19 7.82 12.61
C ILE A 159 -9.96 9.12 12.32
N ALA A 160 -10.70 9.16 11.20
CA ALA A 160 -11.48 10.35 10.82
C ALA A 160 -12.44 10.78 11.94
N SER A 161 -12.94 9.81 12.70
CA SER A 161 -13.87 10.09 13.79
C SER A 161 -13.24 10.36 15.13
N LEU A 162 -12.05 9.83 15.37
CA LEU A 162 -11.20 10.25 16.49
C LEU A 162 -10.72 11.70 16.29
N LEU A 163 -10.38 12.11 15.06
CA LEU A 163 -10.11 13.51 14.70
C LEU A 163 -11.33 14.39 14.98
N ALA A 164 -12.51 14.00 14.47
CA ALA A 164 -13.75 14.75 14.70
C ALA A 164 -14.15 14.85 16.19
N ALA A 165 -13.82 13.83 16.99
CA ALA A 165 -14.04 13.81 18.44
C ALA A 165 -12.95 14.56 19.24
N GLY A 166 -11.88 15.02 18.59
CA GLY A 166 -10.74 15.68 19.23
C GLY A 166 -9.86 14.75 20.06
N GLY A 167 -9.84 13.45 19.75
CA GLY A 167 -8.86 12.50 20.30
C GLY A 167 -7.54 12.48 19.54
N LEU A 168 -7.54 13.04 18.33
CA LEU A 168 -6.35 13.26 17.51
C LEU A 168 -6.29 14.74 17.13
N THR A 169 -5.07 15.28 17.03
CA THR A 169 -4.80 16.66 16.65
C THR A 169 -4.03 16.68 15.33
N PRO A 170 -4.57 17.30 14.25
CA PRO A 170 -3.85 17.40 12.99
C PRO A 170 -2.63 18.32 13.12
N PHE A 171 -1.65 18.14 12.24
CA PHE A 171 -0.51 19.03 12.12
C PHE A 171 -0.97 20.45 11.76
N GLU A 172 -0.24 21.47 12.23
CA GLU A 172 -0.61 22.87 12.04
C GLU A 172 -0.84 23.21 10.56
N GLY A 173 -1.95 23.88 10.26
CA GLY A 173 -2.35 24.24 8.90
C GLY A 173 -2.90 23.08 8.06
N ARG A 174 -3.16 21.91 8.66
CA ARG A 174 -3.79 20.76 8.02
C ARG A 174 -5.10 20.39 8.71
N ASP A 175 -6.04 19.83 7.93
CA ASP A 175 -7.36 19.45 8.46
C ASP A 175 -7.40 18.01 8.99
N SER A 176 -6.56 17.12 8.48
CA SER A 176 -6.73 15.67 8.72
C SER A 176 -5.47 14.82 8.74
N HIS A 177 -4.37 15.27 8.13
CA HIS A 177 -3.14 14.48 8.06
C HIS A 177 -1.91 15.39 7.83
N PRO A 178 -0.76 15.08 8.45
CA PRO A 178 -0.59 14.07 9.49
C PRO A 178 -1.22 14.52 10.82
N TYR A 179 -1.34 13.63 11.79
CA TYR A 179 -2.00 13.91 13.07
C TYR A 179 -1.25 13.25 14.23
N ARG A 180 -1.38 13.77 15.45
CA ARG A 180 -0.84 13.19 16.68
C ARG A 180 -1.96 12.86 17.67
N LEU A 181 -1.64 12.15 18.75
CA LEU A 181 -2.58 12.03 19.88
C LEU A 181 -2.85 13.42 20.47
N ALA A 182 -4.11 13.69 20.82
CA ALA A 182 -4.47 14.90 21.55
C ALA A 182 -3.86 14.88 22.96
N ASP A 183 -3.58 16.06 23.53
CA ASP A 183 -2.87 16.17 24.82
C ASP A 183 -3.58 15.41 25.95
N GLY A 184 -4.92 15.45 26.01
CA GLY A 184 -5.67 14.69 27.01
C GLY A 184 -5.56 13.16 26.86
N VAL A 185 -5.27 12.65 25.66
CA VAL A 185 -4.96 11.23 25.43
C VAL A 185 -3.51 10.94 25.85
N ILE A 186 -2.58 11.87 25.61
CA ILE A 186 -1.19 11.76 26.07
C ILE A 186 -1.14 11.67 27.61
N ASP A 187 -1.93 12.49 28.30
CA ASP A 187 -2.06 12.46 29.77
C ASP A 187 -2.61 11.12 30.29
N ALA A 188 -3.26 10.32 29.44
CA ALA A 188 -3.85 9.03 29.78
C ALA A 188 -3.00 7.82 29.33
N LEU A 189 -1.78 8.02 28.81
CA LEU A 189 -0.94 6.92 28.29
C LEU A 189 -0.66 5.83 29.34
N ASP A 190 -0.32 6.21 30.57
CA ASP A 190 -0.06 5.25 31.65
C ASP A 190 -1.29 4.35 31.94
N ALA A 191 -2.50 4.93 31.86
CA ALA A 191 -3.75 4.19 32.03
C ALA A 191 -4.04 3.26 30.84
N ILE A 192 -3.72 3.69 29.61
CA ILE A 192 -3.81 2.86 28.42
C ILE A 192 -2.84 1.68 28.50
N ASP A 193 -1.60 1.92 28.93
CA ASP A 193 -0.58 0.87 29.09
C ASP A 193 -0.98 -0.13 30.17
N ALA A 194 -1.47 0.34 31.33
CA ALA A 194 -2.00 -0.52 32.38
C ALA A 194 -3.20 -1.35 31.90
N PHE A 195 -4.11 -0.77 31.11
CA PHE A 195 -5.21 -1.49 30.48
C PHE A 195 -4.70 -2.57 29.51
N CYS A 196 -3.73 -2.26 28.66
CA CYS A 196 -3.16 -3.21 27.70
C CYS A 196 -2.48 -4.40 28.41
N ALA A 197 -1.69 -4.13 29.46
CA ALA A 197 -1.08 -5.18 30.27
C ALA A 197 -2.13 -6.08 30.94
N ALA A 198 -3.22 -5.49 31.45
CA ALA A 198 -4.33 -6.26 32.01
C ALA A 198 -5.11 -7.07 30.95
N TRP A 199 -5.14 -6.60 29.71
CA TRP A 199 -5.81 -7.26 28.58
C TRP A 199 -5.09 -8.54 28.13
N GLU A 200 -3.80 -8.68 28.42
CA GLU A 200 -3.04 -9.89 28.09
C GLU A 200 -3.66 -11.14 28.74
N ASP A 201 -4.16 -11.02 29.98
CA ASP A 201 -4.84 -12.09 30.72
C ASP A 201 -6.23 -12.39 30.11
N PRO A 202 -6.41 -13.57 29.47
CA PRO A 202 -7.68 -13.93 28.83
C PRO A 202 -8.87 -13.95 29.80
N SER A 203 -8.64 -14.22 31.09
CA SER A 203 -9.69 -14.28 32.09
C SER A 203 -10.29 -12.90 32.42
N ARG A 204 -9.53 -11.82 32.18
CA ARG A 204 -9.96 -10.43 32.42
C ARG A 204 -10.65 -9.79 31.22
N ARG A 205 -10.42 -10.31 30.00
CA ARG A 205 -10.87 -9.67 28.75
C ARG A 205 -12.37 -9.37 28.70
N PRO A 206 -13.31 -10.26 29.05
CA PRO A 206 -14.74 -9.94 28.96
C PRO A 206 -15.13 -8.72 29.82
N ARG A 207 -14.57 -8.64 31.02
CA ARG A 207 -14.78 -7.55 31.97
C ARG A 207 -14.19 -6.23 31.45
N LEU A 208 -12.95 -6.28 31.00
CA LEU A 208 -12.25 -5.12 30.44
C LEU A 208 -12.93 -4.61 29.17
N ALA A 209 -13.43 -5.52 28.34
CA ALA A 209 -14.15 -5.19 27.13
C ALA A 209 -15.43 -4.42 27.45
N ALA A 210 -16.21 -4.91 28.43
CA ALA A 210 -17.41 -4.21 28.89
C ALA A 210 -17.10 -2.81 29.48
N LEU A 211 -15.97 -2.67 30.18
CA LEU A 211 -15.52 -1.40 30.76
C LEU A 211 -15.31 -0.31 29.70
N ILE A 212 -14.74 -0.65 28.55
CA ILE A 212 -14.47 0.28 27.43
C ILE A 212 -15.58 0.28 26.36
N GLY A 213 -16.69 -0.43 26.60
CA GLY A 213 -17.81 -0.50 25.65
C GLY A 213 -17.56 -1.42 24.44
N ASP A 214 -16.53 -2.27 24.47
CA ASP A 214 -16.29 -3.33 23.49
C ASP A 214 -17.22 -4.53 23.72
N TRP A 215 -18.51 -4.29 23.57
CA TRP A 215 -19.55 -5.30 23.74
C TRP A 215 -19.36 -6.55 22.85
N PRO A 216 -18.88 -6.44 21.60
CA PRO A 216 -18.55 -7.63 20.80
C PRO A 216 -17.49 -8.55 21.42
N ALA A 217 -16.54 -8.05 22.23
CA ALA A 217 -15.61 -8.91 22.99
C ALA A 217 -16.13 -9.31 24.36
N ALA A 218 -16.96 -8.47 24.99
CA ALA A 218 -17.51 -8.76 26.30
C ALA A 218 -18.48 -9.95 26.26
N GLU A 219 -19.43 -9.91 25.33
CA GLU A 219 -20.52 -10.89 25.20
C GLU A 219 -20.98 -10.96 23.74
N GLU A 220 -20.28 -11.72 22.91
CA GLU A 220 -20.42 -11.67 21.44
C GLU A 220 -21.86 -11.82 20.93
N THR A 221 -22.67 -12.69 21.55
CA THR A 221 -24.06 -12.97 21.11
C THR A 221 -25.12 -12.15 21.87
N ALA A 222 -24.73 -11.22 22.74
CA ALA A 222 -25.67 -10.45 23.54
C ALA A 222 -26.31 -9.29 22.75
N PRO A 223 -27.51 -8.81 23.15
CA PRO A 223 -28.18 -7.68 22.50
C PRO A 223 -27.32 -6.41 22.42
N ARG A 224 -26.43 -6.18 23.39
CA ARG A 224 -25.51 -5.02 23.38
C ARG A 224 -24.45 -5.12 22.28
N ALA A 225 -23.89 -6.31 22.05
CA ALA A 225 -22.93 -6.53 20.97
C ALA A 225 -23.56 -6.29 19.58
N GLU A 226 -24.78 -6.80 19.38
CA GLU A 226 -25.53 -6.55 18.14
C GLU A 226 -25.90 -5.09 17.97
N ARG A 227 -26.28 -4.40 19.07
CA ARG A 227 -26.53 -2.96 19.04
C ARG A 227 -25.28 -2.16 18.66
N CYS A 228 -24.10 -2.51 19.17
CA CYS A 228 -22.83 -1.90 18.78
C CYS A 228 -22.55 -2.09 17.29
N ARG A 229 -22.71 -3.31 16.77
CA ARG A 229 -22.54 -3.60 15.33
C ARG A 229 -23.53 -2.80 14.47
N GLU A 230 -24.79 -2.68 14.89
CA GLU A 230 -25.79 -1.92 14.14
C GLU A 230 -25.50 -0.41 14.17
N LEU A 231 -25.07 0.16 15.30
CA LEU A 231 -24.66 1.57 15.37
C LEU A 231 -23.49 1.85 14.43
N TRP A 232 -22.50 0.95 14.40
CA TRP A 232 -21.37 1.06 13.47
C TRP A 232 -21.82 0.90 12.02
N ARG A 233 -22.68 -0.08 11.68
CA ARG A 233 -23.28 -0.21 10.33
C ARG A 233 -24.01 1.06 9.90
N GLN A 234 -24.85 1.64 10.76
CA GLN A 234 -25.57 2.87 10.45
C GLN A 234 -24.64 4.03 10.13
N ARG A 235 -23.55 4.15 10.90
CA ARG A 235 -22.52 5.13 10.64
C ARG A 235 -21.86 4.89 9.29
N VAL A 236 -21.32 3.71 9.05
CA VAL A 236 -20.63 3.34 7.81
C VAL A 236 -21.52 3.54 6.58
N ARG A 237 -22.83 3.23 6.67
CA ARG A 237 -23.80 3.50 5.59
C ARG A 237 -23.90 4.99 5.22
N ARG A 238 -23.79 5.90 6.19
CA ARG A 238 -23.77 7.36 5.90
C ARG A 238 -22.50 7.76 5.14
N ASP A 239 -21.38 7.11 5.47
CA ASP A 239 -20.07 7.41 4.91
C ASP A 239 -19.91 6.90 3.46
N LEU A 240 -20.76 5.97 2.99
CA LEU A 240 -20.78 5.50 1.60
C LEU A 240 -20.93 6.63 0.58
N LYS A 241 -21.63 7.72 0.94
CA LYS A 241 -21.91 8.85 0.06
C LYS A 241 -20.96 10.02 0.25
N VAL A 242 -19.95 9.87 1.11
CA VAL A 242 -18.92 10.87 1.35
C VAL A 242 -17.77 10.65 0.35
N PRO A 243 -17.39 11.67 -0.45
CA PRO A 243 -16.27 11.58 -1.38
C PRO A 243 -15.00 11.08 -0.70
N PHE A 244 -14.24 10.22 -1.38
CA PHE A 244 -12.98 9.59 -0.91
C PHE A 244 -13.10 8.62 0.28
N VAL A 245 -14.19 8.68 1.07
CA VAL A 245 -14.45 7.80 2.22
C VAL A 245 -15.28 6.57 1.83
N GLY A 246 -16.14 6.70 0.80
CA GLY A 246 -17.08 5.64 0.42
C GLY A 246 -16.44 4.28 0.12
N ALA A 247 -15.22 4.26 -0.40
CA ALA A 247 -14.46 3.02 -0.63
C ALA A 247 -14.11 2.29 0.67
N ASP A 248 -13.67 3.02 1.70
CA ASP A 248 -13.34 2.48 3.02
C ASP A 248 -14.62 2.03 3.75
N ALA A 249 -15.71 2.79 3.58
CA ALA A 249 -17.02 2.46 4.12
C ALA A 249 -17.59 1.16 3.51
N LEU A 250 -17.48 0.97 2.20
CA LEU A 250 -17.92 -0.26 1.54
C LEU A 250 -17.15 -1.48 2.05
N GLN A 251 -15.84 -1.35 2.22
CA GLN A 251 -15.01 -2.40 2.81
C GLN A 251 -15.42 -2.69 4.27
N ALA A 252 -15.73 -1.68 5.06
CA ALA A 252 -16.21 -1.87 6.43
C ALA A 252 -17.55 -2.62 6.50
N LEU A 253 -18.46 -2.40 5.54
CA LEU A 253 -19.68 -3.22 5.45
C LEU A 253 -19.39 -4.69 5.13
N ALA A 254 -18.37 -4.94 4.30
CA ALA A 254 -17.92 -6.29 3.98
C ALA A 254 -17.33 -6.99 5.20
N ASP A 255 -16.44 -6.30 5.94
CA ASP A 255 -15.83 -6.82 7.16
C ASP A 255 -16.87 -7.15 8.25
N LEU A 256 -17.99 -6.42 8.28
CA LEU A 256 -19.12 -6.66 9.20
C LEU A 256 -20.08 -7.75 8.74
N ASN A 257 -19.87 -8.36 7.56
CA ASN A 257 -20.84 -9.25 6.91
C ASN A 257 -22.25 -8.62 6.85
N SER A 258 -22.33 -7.34 6.47
CA SER A 258 -23.59 -6.61 6.50
C SER A 258 -24.65 -7.30 5.62
N PRO A 259 -25.90 -7.50 6.10
CA PRO A 259 -26.92 -8.24 5.36
C PRO A 259 -27.35 -7.54 4.06
N ASP A 260 -27.07 -6.24 3.93
CA ASP A 260 -27.33 -5.42 2.74
C ASP A 260 -26.09 -5.20 1.86
N LEU A 261 -24.97 -5.91 2.10
CA LEU A 261 -23.72 -5.74 1.36
C LEU A 261 -23.90 -5.94 -0.14
N ASP A 262 -24.57 -7.03 -0.56
CA ASP A 262 -24.79 -7.33 -1.99
C ASP A 262 -25.47 -6.17 -2.72
N ARG A 263 -26.45 -5.50 -2.08
CA ARG A 263 -27.12 -4.34 -2.67
C ARG A 263 -26.13 -3.18 -2.88
N HIS A 264 -25.30 -2.88 -1.89
CA HIS A 264 -24.32 -1.78 -1.99
C HIS A 264 -23.22 -2.08 -3.01
N LEU A 265 -22.79 -3.34 -3.12
CA LEU A 265 -21.87 -3.78 -4.17
C LEU A 265 -22.48 -3.61 -5.56
N GLU A 266 -23.74 -4.04 -5.75
CA GLU A 266 -24.44 -3.83 -7.02
C GLU A 266 -24.58 -2.34 -7.38
N ASP A 267 -24.91 -1.50 -6.40
CA ASP A 267 -25.03 -0.05 -6.61
C ASP A 267 -23.68 0.57 -6.98
N ALA A 268 -22.62 0.22 -6.27
CA ALA A 268 -21.26 0.67 -6.59
C ALA A 268 -20.85 0.25 -8.00
N LEU A 269 -21.10 -1.00 -8.42
CA LEU A 269 -20.80 -1.47 -9.79
C LEU A 269 -21.60 -0.75 -10.88
N ARG A 270 -22.64 0.03 -10.56
CA ARG A 270 -23.41 0.87 -11.50
C ARG A 270 -22.90 2.31 -11.56
N GLU A 271 -22.19 2.79 -10.54
CA GLU A 271 -21.66 4.16 -10.47
C GLU A 271 -20.55 4.42 -11.51
N PRO A 272 -20.21 5.67 -11.86
CA PRO A 272 -19.05 5.97 -12.69
C PRO A 272 -17.73 5.41 -12.10
N PRO A 273 -16.73 5.11 -12.95
CA PRO A 273 -15.42 4.62 -12.49
C PRO A 273 -14.81 5.51 -11.42
N SER A 274 -14.55 4.94 -10.25
CA SER A 274 -14.14 5.68 -9.05
C SER A 274 -13.54 4.73 -8.00
N GLY A 275 -13.02 5.26 -6.90
CA GLY A 275 -12.44 4.45 -5.83
C GLY A 275 -13.42 3.47 -5.18
N ILE A 276 -14.72 3.80 -5.11
CA ILE A 276 -15.74 2.89 -4.57
C ILE A 276 -16.00 1.70 -5.49
N VAL A 277 -15.90 1.89 -6.81
CA VAL A 277 -15.96 0.78 -7.79
C VAL A 277 -14.78 -0.16 -7.61
N SER A 278 -13.56 0.37 -7.45
CA SER A 278 -12.38 -0.45 -7.17
C SER A 278 -12.52 -1.22 -5.86
N ALA A 279 -13.06 -0.60 -4.80
CA ALA A 279 -13.32 -1.28 -3.54
C ALA A 279 -14.39 -2.38 -3.68
N ALA A 280 -15.46 -2.15 -4.44
CA ALA A 280 -16.47 -3.16 -4.72
C ALA A 280 -15.86 -4.38 -5.42
N LEU A 281 -15.01 -4.15 -6.43
CA LEU A 281 -14.29 -5.23 -7.11
C LEU A 281 -13.34 -5.98 -6.19
N ALA A 282 -12.66 -5.30 -5.25
CA ALA A 282 -11.81 -5.96 -4.27
C ALA A 282 -12.61 -6.87 -3.32
N VAL A 283 -13.76 -6.39 -2.81
CA VAL A 283 -14.68 -7.20 -1.98
C VAL A 283 -15.21 -8.40 -2.74
N ILE A 284 -15.69 -8.20 -3.97
CA ILE A 284 -16.20 -9.29 -4.84
C ILE A 284 -15.09 -10.30 -5.17
N GLY A 285 -13.90 -9.81 -5.52
CA GLY A 285 -12.76 -10.66 -5.85
C GLY A 285 -12.24 -11.47 -4.66
N LYS A 286 -12.40 -10.98 -3.43
CA LYS A 286 -12.09 -11.72 -2.20
C LYS A 286 -13.13 -12.80 -1.90
N ALA A 287 -14.41 -12.53 -2.17
CA ALA A 287 -15.49 -13.51 -2.03
C ALA A 287 -15.40 -14.61 -3.11
N ASP A 288 -14.85 -14.28 -4.29
CA ASP A 288 -14.61 -15.20 -5.42
C ASP A 288 -15.89 -15.98 -5.84
N ASP A 289 -17.06 -15.35 -5.73
CA ASP A 289 -18.37 -15.98 -5.99
C ASP A 289 -18.84 -15.67 -7.42
N PRO A 290 -19.00 -16.68 -8.31
CA PRO A 290 -19.36 -16.47 -9.72
C PRO A 290 -20.73 -15.80 -9.94
N LYS A 291 -21.57 -15.65 -8.92
CA LYS A 291 -22.83 -14.88 -9.02
C LYS A 291 -22.62 -13.44 -9.52
N TRP A 292 -21.41 -12.90 -9.34
CA TRP A 292 -21.06 -11.54 -9.73
C TRP A 292 -20.62 -11.40 -11.19
N CYS A 293 -20.38 -12.50 -11.91
CA CYS A 293 -19.81 -12.44 -13.27
C CYS A 293 -20.64 -11.55 -14.22
N ASP A 294 -21.97 -11.64 -14.21
CA ASP A 294 -22.82 -10.81 -15.07
C ASP A 294 -22.67 -9.31 -14.75
N ARG A 295 -22.59 -8.95 -13.46
CA ARG A 295 -22.45 -7.56 -12.99
C ARG A 295 -21.06 -7.01 -13.28
N VAL A 296 -20.02 -7.80 -13.03
CA VAL A 296 -18.63 -7.45 -13.35
C VAL A 296 -18.42 -7.32 -14.85
N TYR A 297 -19.05 -8.19 -15.66
CA TYR A 297 -19.03 -8.06 -17.12
C TYR A 297 -19.70 -6.76 -17.58
N ALA A 298 -20.87 -6.41 -17.02
CA ALA A 298 -21.53 -5.14 -17.34
C ALA A 298 -20.66 -3.91 -17.01
N LEU A 299 -19.89 -3.95 -15.90
CA LEU A 299 -18.89 -2.93 -15.59
C LEU A 299 -17.73 -2.95 -16.59
N PHE A 300 -17.16 -4.11 -16.85
CA PHE A 300 -16.05 -4.31 -17.80
C PHE A 300 -16.38 -3.73 -19.19
N SER A 301 -17.59 -3.95 -19.70
CA SER A 301 -18.01 -3.50 -21.03
C SER A 301 -18.14 -1.98 -21.16
N ARG A 302 -18.24 -1.23 -20.06
CA ARG A 302 -18.44 0.24 -20.09
C ARG A 302 -17.21 1.04 -19.65
N VAL A 303 -16.16 0.40 -19.16
CA VAL A 303 -14.91 1.07 -18.77
C VAL A 303 -13.90 1.02 -19.90
N ASP A 304 -13.19 2.12 -20.10
CA ASP A 304 -12.19 2.25 -21.16
C ASP A 304 -10.80 1.82 -20.65
N PRO A 305 -10.19 0.75 -21.19
CA PRO A 305 -8.83 0.33 -20.81
C PRO A 305 -7.76 1.36 -21.14
N SER A 306 -8.04 2.33 -22.00
CA SER A 306 -7.16 3.46 -22.33
C SER A 306 -7.67 4.80 -21.79
N GLY A 307 -8.69 4.76 -20.92
CA GLY A 307 -9.32 5.93 -20.31
C GLY A 307 -8.49 6.54 -19.17
N PRO A 308 -8.92 7.69 -18.61
CA PRO A 308 -8.32 8.25 -17.41
C PRO A 308 -8.41 7.30 -16.22
N LEU A 309 -7.46 7.43 -15.28
CA LEU A 309 -7.52 6.70 -14.01
C LEU A 309 -8.85 7.01 -13.28
N PRO A 310 -9.51 6.00 -12.67
CA PRO A 310 -9.05 4.62 -12.45
C PRO A 310 -9.53 3.59 -13.48
N GLN A 311 -9.97 3.99 -14.68
CA GLN A 311 -10.61 3.08 -15.65
C GLN A 311 -9.75 1.88 -16.08
N PRO A 312 -8.46 2.04 -16.44
CA PRO A 312 -7.62 0.90 -16.83
C PRO A 312 -7.56 -0.18 -15.75
N HIS A 313 -7.34 0.25 -14.49
CA HIS A 313 -7.27 -0.64 -13.34
C HIS A 313 -8.58 -1.41 -13.10
N ILE A 314 -9.72 -0.71 -13.17
CA ILE A 314 -11.05 -1.32 -13.05
C ILE A 314 -11.28 -2.33 -14.18
N TRP A 315 -10.90 -1.99 -15.41
CA TRP A 315 -11.02 -2.86 -16.57
C TRP A 315 -10.18 -4.13 -16.38
N MET A 316 -8.91 -4.00 -16.02
CA MET A 316 -7.99 -5.14 -15.83
C MET A 316 -8.43 -6.04 -14.68
N THR A 317 -8.82 -5.44 -13.55
CA THR A 317 -9.33 -6.20 -12.39
C THR A 317 -10.59 -6.99 -12.74
N SER A 318 -11.52 -6.37 -13.49
CA SER A 318 -12.72 -7.05 -13.97
C SER A 318 -12.38 -8.20 -14.93
N LEU A 319 -11.48 -7.97 -15.88
CA LEU A 319 -11.03 -8.99 -16.83
C LEU A 319 -10.43 -10.21 -16.13
N LYS A 320 -9.53 -9.98 -15.16
CA LYS A 320 -8.89 -11.05 -14.38
C LYS A 320 -9.92 -11.88 -13.62
N TYR A 321 -10.88 -11.22 -13.00
CA TYR A 321 -11.98 -11.88 -12.30
C TYR A 321 -12.81 -12.76 -13.25
N LEU A 322 -13.20 -12.23 -14.40
CA LEU A 322 -14.02 -12.95 -15.39
C LEU A 322 -13.25 -14.14 -16.00
N LEU A 323 -11.95 -13.98 -16.31
CA LEU A 323 -11.10 -15.07 -16.80
C LEU A 323 -10.96 -16.20 -15.77
N ARG A 324 -10.76 -15.86 -14.49
CA ARG A 324 -10.64 -16.83 -13.40
C ARG A 324 -11.87 -17.73 -13.30
N HIS A 325 -13.07 -17.16 -13.47
CA HIS A 325 -14.33 -17.90 -13.47
C HIS A 325 -14.70 -18.51 -14.83
N GLY A 326 -13.87 -18.37 -15.87
CA GLY A 326 -14.15 -18.85 -17.22
C GLY A 326 -15.34 -18.16 -17.90
N TYR A 327 -15.82 -17.04 -17.35
CA TYR A 327 -16.98 -16.34 -17.85
C TYR A 327 -16.65 -15.63 -19.16
N ARG A 328 -17.32 -16.03 -20.26
CA ARG A 328 -17.04 -15.53 -21.62
C ARG A 328 -15.55 -15.55 -21.97
N LYS A 329 -14.85 -16.62 -21.57
CA LYS A 329 -13.39 -16.73 -21.65
C LYS A 329 -12.79 -16.28 -22.98
N ALA A 330 -13.34 -16.74 -24.12
CA ALA A 330 -12.83 -16.37 -25.44
C ALA A 330 -12.89 -14.84 -25.70
N GLU A 331 -13.99 -14.19 -25.30
CA GLU A 331 -14.14 -12.74 -25.41
C GLU A 331 -13.14 -12.00 -24.51
N MET A 332 -12.98 -12.46 -23.27
CA MET A 332 -12.04 -11.85 -22.31
C MET A 332 -10.59 -11.99 -22.77
N THR A 333 -10.23 -13.17 -23.30
CA THR A 333 -8.94 -13.42 -23.94
C THR A 333 -8.70 -12.45 -25.09
N THR A 334 -9.65 -12.30 -26.03
CA THR A 334 -9.50 -11.33 -27.13
C THR A 334 -9.39 -9.89 -26.63
N ALA A 335 -10.08 -9.56 -25.54
CA ALA A 335 -10.08 -8.21 -25.00
C ALA A 335 -8.72 -7.79 -24.43
N LEU A 336 -7.83 -8.73 -24.03
CA LEU A 336 -6.48 -8.42 -23.53
C LEU A 336 -5.68 -7.50 -24.46
N ALA A 337 -5.85 -7.63 -25.78
CA ALA A 337 -5.17 -6.77 -26.75
C ALA A 337 -5.48 -5.27 -26.56
N LYS A 338 -6.64 -4.94 -25.96
CA LYS A 338 -7.09 -3.57 -25.69
C LYS A 338 -6.48 -2.94 -24.44
N ALA A 339 -5.75 -3.69 -23.61
CA ALA A 339 -5.09 -3.14 -22.42
C ALA A 339 -4.28 -1.89 -22.78
N GLY A 340 -4.32 -0.86 -21.95
CA GLY A 340 -3.65 0.40 -22.24
C GLY A 340 -3.21 1.12 -20.97
N ARG A 341 -2.39 2.16 -21.16
CA ARG A 341 -1.77 2.93 -20.06
C ARG A 341 -1.13 2.00 -19.04
N THR A 342 -1.27 2.29 -17.76
CA THR A 342 -0.63 1.69 -16.58
C THR A 342 -0.95 0.20 -16.31
N GLU A 343 -1.53 -0.52 -17.27
CA GLU A 343 -1.95 -1.92 -17.09
C GLU A 343 -1.39 -2.84 -18.19
N VAL A 344 -0.45 -2.34 -19.02
CA VAL A 344 0.13 -3.17 -20.09
C VAL A 344 1.05 -4.23 -19.48
N GLY A 345 1.82 -3.91 -18.44
CA GLY A 345 2.64 -4.88 -17.72
C GLY A 345 1.84 -6.05 -17.16
N GLU A 346 0.76 -5.76 -16.43
CA GLU A 346 -0.16 -6.80 -15.93
C GLU A 346 -0.82 -7.58 -17.09
N ALA A 347 -1.19 -6.92 -18.19
CA ALA A 347 -1.78 -7.59 -19.36
C ALA A 347 -0.83 -8.62 -19.99
N VAL A 348 0.48 -8.35 -20.00
CA VAL A 348 1.50 -9.30 -20.48
C VAL A 348 1.45 -10.59 -19.66
N LEU A 349 1.39 -10.50 -18.33
CA LEU A 349 1.31 -11.69 -17.46
C LEU A 349 0.04 -12.49 -17.72
N VAL A 350 -1.11 -11.81 -17.78
CA VAL A 350 -2.40 -12.47 -18.04
C VAL A 350 -2.43 -13.09 -19.43
N ALA A 351 -1.79 -12.48 -20.43
CA ALA A 351 -1.65 -13.06 -21.76
C ALA A 351 -0.73 -14.29 -21.75
N LEU A 352 0.42 -14.25 -21.08
CA LEU A 352 1.28 -15.44 -20.94
C LEU A 352 0.55 -16.60 -20.24
N GLU A 353 -0.36 -16.30 -19.30
CA GLU A 353 -1.19 -17.29 -18.58
C GLU A 353 -2.30 -17.91 -19.43
N HIS A 354 -2.98 -17.10 -20.25
CA HIS A 354 -4.25 -17.50 -20.85
C HIS A 354 -4.33 -17.40 -22.39
N ALA A 355 -3.43 -16.64 -23.00
CA ALA A 355 -3.43 -16.32 -24.43
C ALA A 355 -2.03 -15.97 -24.95
N PRO A 356 -1.06 -16.91 -24.95
CA PRO A 356 0.33 -16.61 -25.30
C PRO A 356 0.50 -15.95 -26.66
N GLU A 357 -0.42 -16.18 -27.60
CA GLU A 357 -0.48 -15.55 -28.91
C GLU A 357 -0.66 -14.02 -28.88
N LEU A 358 -1.15 -13.46 -27.77
CA LEU A 358 -1.28 -12.02 -27.56
C LEU A 358 -0.11 -11.42 -26.79
N ALA A 359 0.78 -12.23 -26.21
CA ALA A 359 1.81 -11.76 -25.30
C ALA A 359 2.87 -10.90 -25.99
N LEU A 360 3.42 -11.32 -27.15
CA LEU A 360 4.47 -10.54 -27.84
C LEU A 360 4.01 -9.14 -28.27
N PRO A 361 2.83 -8.95 -28.89
CA PRO A 361 2.31 -7.61 -29.15
C PRO A 361 2.21 -6.72 -27.90
N LEU A 362 1.78 -7.29 -26.76
CA LEU A 362 1.69 -6.57 -25.49
C LEU A 362 3.07 -6.24 -24.92
N ILE A 363 4.00 -7.18 -24.97
CA ILE A 363 5.39 -7.00 -24.52
C ILE A 363 6.04 -5.84 -25.27
N ARG A 364 5.98 -5.87 -26.60
CA ARG A 364 6.57 -4.83 -27.46
C ARG A 364 5.99 -3.47 -27.14
N ARG A 365 4.66 -3.38 -26.98
CA ARG A 365 3.98 -2.15 -26.59
C ARG A 365 4.38 -1.67 -25.19
N GLY A 366 4.53 -2.58 -24.23
CA GLY A 366 4.92 -2.26 -22.86
C GLY A 366 6.35 -1.74 -22.78
N LEU A 367 7.29 -2.37 -23.50
CA LEU A 367 8.70 -1.93 -23.54
C LEU A 367 8.89 -0.52 -24.12
N ILE A 368 8.01 -0.09 -25.03
CA ILE A 368 8.06 1.25 -25.64
C ILE A 368 7.00 2.21 -25.06
N SER A 369 6.33 1.84 -23.97
CA SER A 369 5.27 2.66 -23.36
C SER A 369 5.85 3.99 -22.87
N GLU A 370 5.12 5.09 -23.05
CA GLU A 370 5.44 6.37 -22.42
C GLU A 370 5.32 6.31 -20.89
N VAL A 371 4.59 5.32 -20.38
CA VAL A 371 4.34 5.13 -18.95
C VAL A 371 5.49 4.30 -18.36
N PRO A 372 6.31 4.86 -17.45
CA PRO A 372 7.50 4.17 -16.96
C PRO A 372 7.22 2.83 -16.27
N ILE A 373 6.11 2.73 -15.52
CA ILE A 373 5.78 1.49 -14.80
C ILE A 373 5.52 0.31 -15.74
N ASP A 374 4.93 0.52 -16.92
CA ASP A 374 4.76 -0.57 -17.90
C ASP A 374 6.11 -1.06 -18.41
N ARG A 375 7.04 -0.13 -18.70
CA ARG A 375 8.37 -0.49 -19.18
C ARG A 375 9.12 -1.29 -18.11
N THR A 376 9.12 -0.81 -16.87
CA THR A 376 9.80 -1.49 -15.75
C THR A 376 9.21 -2.88 -15.50
N GLU A 377 7.88 -3.00 -15.43
CA GLU A 377 7.22 -4.30 -15.21
C GLU A 377 7.52 -5.28 -16.34
N VAL A 378 7.37 -4.88 -17.61
CA VAL A 378 7.64 -5.77 -18.74
C VAL A 378 9.12 -6.14 -18.82
N ALA A 379 10.03 -5.20 -18.58
CA ALA A 379 11.46 -5.49 -18.56
C ALA A 379 11.82 -6.50 -17.46
N ALA A 380 11.28 -6.32 -16.25
CA ALA A 380 11.43 -7.27 -15.15
C ALA A 380 10.87 -8.66 -15.47
N ILE A 381 9.69 -8.75 -16.11
CA ILE A 381 9.11 -10.01 -16.57
C ILE A 381 10.06 -10.73 -17.53
N LEU A 382 10.61 -10.03 -18.53
CA LEU A 382 11.49 -10.62 -19.54
C LEU A 382 12.83 -11.08 -18.96
N THR A 383 13.40 -10.33 -18.00
CA THR A 383 14.61 -10.74 -17.26
C THR A 383 14.35 -12.01 -16.46
N LEU A 384 13.24 -12.10 -15.73
CA LEU A 384 12.86 -13.29 -14.97
C LEU A 384 12.58 -14.52 -15.85
N VAL A 385 12.00 -14.32 -17.04
CA VAL A 385 11.81 -15.40 -18.02
C VAL A 385 13.16 -15.95 -18.49
N GLY A 386 14.13 -15.08 -18.79
CA GLY A 386 15.51 -15.44 -19.10
C GLY A 386 15.68 -16.41 -20.27
N LYS A 387 14.81 -16.31 -21.29
CA LYS A 387 14.87 -17.16 -22.49
C LYS A 387 15.46 -16.37 -23.67
N PRO A 388 16.00 -17.03 -24.70
CA PRO A 388 16.54 -16.33 -25.87
C PRO A 388 15.56 -15.35 -26.51
N TRP A 389 14.27 -15.70 -26.57
CA TRP A 389 13.25 -14.80 -27.12
C TRP A 389 13.01 -13.57 -26.24
N SER A 390 13.08 -13.70 -24.90
CA SER A 390 12.86 -12.55 -24.01
C SER A 390 14.04 -11.57 -24.08
N LEU A 391 15.26 -12.10 -24.18
CA LEU A 391 16.45 -11.31 -24.45
C LEU A 391 16.37 -10.58 -25.80
N GLN A 392 15.88 -11.24 -26.85
CA GLN A 392 15.69 -10.61 -28.16
C GLN A 392 14.71 -9.43 -28.12
N GLU A 393 13.62 -9.51 -27.35
CA GLU A 393 12.68 -8.40 -27.21
C GLU A 393 13.28 -7.21 -26.45
N LEU A 394 14.06 -7.45 -25.38
CA LEU A 394 14.80 -6.40 -24.67
C LEU A 394 15.82 -5.70 -25.58
N LEU A 395 16.62 -6.48 -26.32
CA LEU A 395 17.56 -5.95 -27.31
C LEU A 395 16.84 -5.19 -28.45
N GLY A 396 15.64 -5.64 -28.83
CA GLY A 396 14.80 -4.97 -29.81
C GLY A 396 14.35 -3.59 -29.32
N ALA A 397 13.92 -3.49 -28.06
CA ALA A 397 13.55 -2.22 -27.43
C ALA A 397 14.73 -1.26 -27.32
N LEU A 398 15.92 -1.75 -26.94
CA LEU A 398 17.15 -0.96 -26.90
C LEU A 398 17.48 -0.37 -28.29
N LYS A 399 17.29 -1.14 -29.36
CA LYS A 399 17.55 -0.70 -30.74
C LYS A 399 16.48 0.23 -31.31
N ALA A 400 15.30 0.29 -30.70
CA ALA A 400 14.16 1.04 -31.22
C ALA A 400 14.23 2.55 -30.88
N SER A 401 15.10 2.96 -29.96
CA SER A 401 15.21 4.35 -29.51
C SER A 401 16.63 4.70 -29.10
N ASP A 402 17.03 5.95 -29.32
CA ASP A 402 18.24 6.61 -28.82
C ASP A 402 17.98 7.43 -27.53
N ASP A 403 16.72 7.48 -27.08
CA ASP A 403 16.33 8.24 -25.89
C ASP A 403 16.75 7.52 -24.60
N GLN A 404 17.40 8.27 -23.72
CA GLN A 404 17.95 7.77 -22.46
C GLN A 404 16.88 7.19 -21.53
N GLU A 405 15.76 7.91 -21.36
CA GLU A 405 14.70 7.55 -20.43
C GLU A 405 13.85 6.38 -20.94
N ARG A 406 13.63 6.32 -22.26
CA ARG A 406 12.86 5.24 -22.90
C ARG A 406 13.59 3.91 -22.89
N THR A 407 14.91 3.91 -23.02
CA THR A 407 15.72 2.69 -23.04
C THR A 407 16.21 2.26 -21.65
N ALA A 408 16.10 3.11 -20.62
CA ALA A 408 16.65 2.88 -19.30
C ALA A 408 16.22 1.52 -18.68
N ASP A 409 14.93 1.19 -18.73
CA ASP A 409 14.39 -0.06 -18.18
C ASP A 409 14.95 -1.29 -18.90
N ALA A 410 15.04 -1.24 -20.25
CA ALA A 410 15.58 -2.32 -21.05
C ALA A 410 17.09 -2.52 -20.82
N ARG A 411 17.87 -1.42 -20.73
CA ARG A 411 19.30 -1.48 -20.40
C ARG A 411 19.54 -2.11 -19.03
N ALA A 412 18.84 -1.63 -18.00
CA ALA A 412 18.93 -2.18 -16.66
C ALA A 412 18.57 -3.68 -16.63
N ALA A 413 17.47 -4.06 -17.28
CA ALA A 413 17.03 -5.44 -17.40
C ALA A 413 18.04 -6.35 -18.12
N LEU A 414 18.68 -5.86 -19.19
CA LEU A 414 19.73 -6.57 -19.94
C LEU A 414 20.96 -6.82 -19.06
N LEU A 415 21.41 -5.83 -18.30
CA LEU A 415 22.54 -5.97 -17.37
C LEU A 415 22.25 -6.98 -16.25
N GLU A 416 21.02 -6.99 -15.73
CA GLU A 416 20.59 -7.96 -14.70
C GLU A 416 20.50 -9.41 -15.22
N THR A 417 20.58 -9.66 -16.53
CA THR A 417 20.64 -11.03 -17.06
C THR A 417 22.00 -11.71 -16.83
N GLY A 418 23.08 -10.93 -16.66
CA GLY A 418 24.46 -11.43 -16.64
C GLY A 418 24.93 -12.06 -17.96
N ASP A 419 24.24 -11.79 -19.07
CA ASP A 419 24.64 -12.25 -20.40
C ASP A 419 25.71 -11.31 -21.01
N PRO A 420 26.92 -11.80 -21.34
CA PRO A 420 27.99 -10.95 -21.86
C PRO A 420 27.67 -10.27 -23.20
N GLU A 421 26.81 -10.84 -24.04
CA GLU A 421 26.39 -10.21 -25.29
C GLU A 421 25.38 -9.10 -25.04
N ALA A 422 24.51 -9.26 -24.05
CA ALA A 422 23.58 -8.23 -23.59
C ALA A 422 24.35 -7.03 -23.01
N GLU A 423 25.32 -7.29 -22.14
CA GLU A 423 26.20 -6.26 -21.57
C GLU A 423 26.95 -5.49 -22.67
N ARG A 424 27.53 -6.20 -23.63
CA ARG A 424 28.21 -5.57 -24.77
C ARG A 424 27.27 -4.69 -25.58
N ALA A 425 26.04 -5.14 -25.85
CA ALA A 425 25.05 -4.36 -26.61
C ALA A 425 24.62 -3.08 -25.87
N VAL A 426 24.50 -3.14 -24.53
CA VAL A 426 24.22 -1.94 -23.71
C VAL A 426 25.38 -0.95 -23.79
N LEU A 427 26.63 -1.43 -23.62
CA LEU A 427 27.82 -0.57 -23.72
C LEU A 427 27.96 0.09 -25.10
N GLU A 428 27.77 -0.68 -26.18
CA GLU A 428 27.79 -0.14 -27.55
C GLU A 428 26.70 0.93 -27.75
N TRP A 429 25.49 0.70 -27.21
CA TRP A 429 24.42 1.68 -27.28
C TRP A 429 24.74 2.95 -26.51
N GLU A 430 25.31 2.84 -25.30
CA GLU A 430 25.69 3.99 -24.47
C GLU A 430 26.85 4.80 -25.07
N GLU A 431 27.77 4.14 -25.77
CA GLU A 431 28.84 4.81 -26.52
C GLU A 431 28.27 5.61 -27.71
N MET A 432 27.29 5.05 -28.42
CA MET A 432 26.62 5.74 -29.54
C MET A 432 25.67 6.85 -29.08
N ASN A 433 25.11 6.73 -27.89
CA ASN A 433 24.13 7.65 -27.32
C ASN A 433 24.64 8.14 -25.96
N PRO A 434 25.67 9.01 -25.93
CA PRO A 434 26.24 9.47 -24.68
C PRO A 434 25.22 10.30 -23.88
N HIS A 435 25.10 9.99 -22.59
CA HIS A 435 24.32 10.79 -21.63
C HIS A 435 25.26 11.74 -20.88
N GLU A 436 25.00 13.04 -20.97
CA GLU A 436 25.66 14.00 -20.09
C GLU A 436 24.92 14.02 -18.76
N ASN A 437 25.54 13.41 -17.73
CA ASN A 437 25.00 13.44 -16.38
C ASN A 437 24.71 14.89 -15.96
N GLU A 438 23.52 15.13 -15.43
CA GLU A 438 23.16 16.44 -14.90
C GLU A 438 24.21 16.86 -13.86
N THR A 439 24.72 18.08 -13.97
CA THR A 439 25.57 18.64 -12.91
C THR A 439 24.66 18.89 -11.73
N GLY A 440 24.70 17.98 -10.77
CA GLY A 440 23.74 18.05 -9.67
C GLY A 440 23.89 19.36 -8.91
N SER A 441 22.75 19.94 -8.55
CA SER A 441 22.75 21.20 -7.79
C SER A 441 23.10 20.92 -6.33
N TYR A 442 23.41 21.98 -5.57
CA TYR A 442 23.65 21.90 -4.13
C TYR A 442 22.81 22.96 -3.42
N LEU A 443 22.34 22.64 -2.21
CA LEU A 443 21.52 23.52 -1.38
C LEU A 443 22.22 23.73 -0.05
N GLU A 444 22.34 25.00 0.35
CA GLU A 444 22.86 25.38 1.66
C GLU A 444 21.71 25.51 2.66
N ILE A 445 21.64 24.61 3.65
CA ILE A 445 20.61 24.64 4.69
C ILE A 445 21.31 24.55 6.05
N GLY A 446 21.11 25.55 6.92
CA GLY A 446 21.67 25.55 8.27
C GLY A 446 23.21 25.51 8.33
N GLY A 447 23.90 25.98 7.29
CA GLY A 447 25.37 25.92 7.18
C GLY A 447 25.91 24.58 6.68
N ARG A 448 25.05 23.68 6.19
CA ARG A 448 25.42 22.43 5.52
C ARG A 448 25.15 22.55 4.03
N CYS A 449 26.11 22.12 3.22
CA CYS A 449 25.97 21.95 1.78
C CYS A 449 25.39 20.55 1.50
N LEU A 450 24.17 20.48 0.99
CA LEU A 450 23.48 19.24 0.65
C LEU A 450 23.50 19.05 -0.87
N GLY A 451 23.65 17.81 -1.36
CA GLY A 451 23.70 17.49 -2.79
C GLY A 451 24.75 16.41 -3.12
N PRO A 452 24.93 16.04 -4.40
CA PRO A 452 24.30 16.63 -5.59
C PRO A 452 22.81 16.26 -5.74
N PHE A 453 22.01 17.24 -6.16
CA PHE A 453 20.60 17.07 -6.53
C PHE A 453 20.44 16.90 -8.02
N TYR A 454 19.64 15.92 -8.39
CA TYR A 454 19.31 15.65 -9.76
C TYR A 454 17.83 15.91 -9.99
N SER A 455 17.47 16.27 -11.22
CA SER A 455 16.08 16.20 -11.66
C SER A 455 15.50 14.81 -11.43
N MET A 456 14.17 14.71 -11.36
CA MET A 456 13.51 13.41 -11.20
C MET A 456 13.90 12.45 -12.34
N GLY A 457 14.06 12.95 -13.57
CA GLY A 457 14.51 12.16 -14.72
C GLY A 457 15.89 11.54 -14.48
N GLU A 458 16.88 12.35 -14.13
CA GLU A 458 18.25 11.89 -13.84
C GLU A 458 18.31 10.93 -12.63
N HIS A 459 17.57 11.21 -11.56
CA HIS A 459 17.51 10.32 -10.39
C HIS A 459 16.94 8.94 -10.77
N VAL A 460 15.89 8.94 -11.59
CA VAL A 460 15.24 7.73 -12.08
C VAL A 460 16.14 6.94 -13.05
N LEU A 461 16.96 7.61 -13.87
CA LEU A 461 17.97 6.96 -14.72
C LEU A 461 19.02 6.24 -13.86
N ARG A 462 19.57 6.92 -12.85
CA ARG A 462 20.62 6.36 -11.98
C ARG A 462 20.16 5.15 -11.17
N ASN A 463 18.93 5.19 -10.66
CA ASN A 463 18.39 4.14 -9.80
C ASN A 463 17.63 3.05 -10.57
N ARG A 464 17.70 3.04 -11.90
CA ARG A 464 16.83 2.20 -12.72
C ARG A 464 17.01 0.70 -12.47
N GLY A 465 18.25 0.26 -12.24
CA GLY A 465 18.56 -1.13 -11.88
C GLY A 465 17.86 -1.56 -10.59
N GLU A 466 17.78 -0.69 -9.59
CA GLU A 466 17.08 -0.99 -8.33
C GLU A 466 15.57 -1.14 -8.53
N TYR A 467 14.94 -0.28 -9.33
CA TYR A 467 13.53 -0.40 -9.67
C TYR A 467 13.22 -1.69 -10.43
N VAL A 468 14.05 -2.07 -11.40
CA VAL A 468 13.88 -3.34 -12.13
C VAL A 468 14.01 -4.53 -11.17
N ARG A 469 15.03 -4.56 -10.30
CA ARG A 469 15.18 -5.63 -9.30
C ARG A 469 14.03 -5.69 -8.30
N TYR A 470 13.52 -4.54 -7.88
CA TYR A 470 12.35 -4.45 -7.01
C TYR A 470 11.12 -5.09 -7.67
N GLU A 471 10.83 -4.75 -8.93
CA GLU A 471 9.74 -5.36 -9.69
C GLU A 471 9.99 -6.85 -9.96
N MET A 472 11.23 -7.26 -10.22
CA MET A 472 11.58 -8.69 -10.33
C MET A 472 11.25 -9.43 -9.03
N GLY A 473 11.57 -8.87 -7.86
CA GLY A 473 11.24 -9.46 -6.56
C GLY A 473 9.73 -9.64 -6.36
N LYS A 474 8.93 -8.62 -6.72
CA LYS A 474 7.45 -8.69 -6.66
C LYS A 474 6.86 -9.75 -7.58
N LEU A 475 7.41 -9.87 -8.80
CA LEU A 475 6.84 -10.70 -9.86
C LEU A 475 7.40 -12.13 -9.90
N HIS A 476 8.49 -12.40 -9.16
CA HIS A 476 9.26 -13.65 -9.22
C HIS A 476 8.38 -14.90 -9.21
N ASP A 477 7.59 -15.13 -8.17
CA ASP A 477 6.85 -16.39 -8.00
C ASP A 477 5.78 -16.62 -9.07
N ARG A 478 5.22 -15.53 -9.62
CA ARG A 478 4.23 -15.61 -10.70
C ARG A 478 4.92 -15.89 -12.03
N VAL A 479 5.97 -15.15 -12.37
CA VAL A 479 6.70 -15.33 -13.64
C VAL A 479 7.40 -16.69 -13.70
N MET A 480 7.93 -17.19 -12.58
CA MET A 480 8.62 -18.48 -12.57
C MET A 480 7.71 -19.66 -12.95
N LYS A 481 6.39 -19.54 -12.78
CA LYS A 481 5.40 -20.52 -13.26
C LYS A 481 5.20 -20.45 -14.79
N LEU A 482 5.51 -19.30 -15.40
CA LEU A 482 5.31 -18.99 -16.81
C LEU A 482 6.60 -19.03 -17.63
N ARG A 483 7.78 -19.13 -17.00
CA ARG A 483 9.10 -19.02 -17.63
C ARG A 483 9.35 -19.94 -18.83
N ASN A 484 8.57 -21.01 -18.97
CA ASN A 484 8.70 -21.99 -20.06
C ASN A 484 7.69 -21.76 -21.19
N VAL A 485 6.78 -20.79 -21.06
CA VAL A 485 5.87 -20.37 -22.13
C VAL A 485 6.70 -19.63 -23.19
N VAL A 486 6.59 -20.07 -24.43
CA VAL A 486 7.18 -19.39 -25.59
C VAL A 486 6.03 -18.83 -26.41
N PRO A 487 5.83 -17.49 -26.42
CA PRO A 487 4.76 -16.90 -27.21
C PRO A 487 5.08 -17.03 -28.71
N PRO A 488 4.09 -17.35 -29.56
CA PRO A 488 4.31 -17.46 -30.99
C PRO A 488 4.55 -16.08 -31.62
N GLU A 489 5.51 -16.00 -32.55
CA GLU A 489 5.79 -14.77 -33.29
C GLU A 489 4.57 -14.37 -34.15
N PRO A 490 4.06 -13.14 -34.04
CA PRO A 490 2.99 -12.67 -34.91
C PRO A 490 3.47 -12.61 -36.37
N PRO A 491 2.60 -12.84 -37.37
CA PRO A 491 2.96 -12.76 -38.78
C PRO A 491 3.34 -11.31 -39.14
N ALA A 492 4.63 -11.01 -39.14
CA ALA A 492 5.18 -9.70 -39.52
C ALA A 492 6.32 -9.86 -40.55
N PRO A 493 6.34 -9.05 -41.63
CA PRO A 493 7.33 -9.18 -42.70
C PRO A 493 8.72 -8.61 -42.36
N SER A 494 8.89 -7.95 -41.20
CA SER A 494 10.12 -7.26 -40.79
C SER A 494 10.25 -7.28 -39.26
N PRO A 495 11.47 -7.22 -38.70
CA PRO A 495 11.66 -7.04 -37.27
C PRO A 495 10.88 -5.85 -36.73
N TRP A 496 10.20 -6.03 -35.59
CA TRP A 496 9.21 -5.08 -35.08
C TRP A 496 9.81 -3.72 -34.70
N TRP A 497 11.07 -3.68 -34.25
CA TRP A 497 11.75 -2.45 -33.85
C TRP A 497 11.99 -1.48 -35.02
N LYS A 498 11.97 -1.98 -36.27
CA LYS A 498 12.13 -1.12 -37.45
C LYS A 498 10.94 -0.20 -37.72
N PHE A 499 9.77 -0.49 -37.15
CA PHE A 499 8.58 0.35 -37.34
C PHE A 499 8.57 1.58 -36.44
N TRP A 500 9.50 1.67 -35.48
CA TRP A 500 9.50 2.70 -34.43
C TRP A 500 10.73 3.60 -34.44
N ALA A 501 11.73 3.33 -35.30
CA ALA A 501 12.95 4.11 -35.43
C ALA A 501 12.77 5.41 -36.26
N GLY A 502 11.67 6.14 -36.04
CA GLY A 502 11.26 7.31 -36.84
C GLY A 502 11.13 8.59 -36.04
#